data_AF-A0A183HJC6-F1
#
_entry.id   AF-A0A183HJC6-F1
#
_cell.length_a   1.000
_cell.length_b   1.000
_cell.length_c   1.000
_cell.angle_alpha   90.00
_cell.angle_beta   90.00
_cell.angle_gamma   90.00
#
_symmetry.space_group_name_H-M   'P 1'
#
loop_
_entity.id
_entity.type
_entity.pdbx_description
1 polymer ?
#
loop_
_entity_poly.entity_id
_entity_poly.type
_entity_poly.pdbx_seq_one_letter_code
_entity_poly.pdbx_strand_id
1 'polypeptide(L)'
;MFWNYFIFARLEQLTPEEIEVLEKEIISTGSAKLQCKDKEVELQKDYITVKRYEKKVHTEEFYPSVIEPSFGIGRIMYSVLEHSFRQREGDEQRVYFALRPVVAPIKCSVLPISANPRFEPIMAAVRSELAKFSVSYKQDDSSGSLGRRYARTDAIGIPFGITVDFESESEPWTVTLRYSLTMEQVRLKVSDVGKTVADLSSERMSWNEAQQIYPKFEQKSDN
;
A
#
# COMPACT_ATOMS: atom_id res chain seq x y z
N MET A 1 -22.07 52.76 -4.91
CA MET A 1 -21.37 51.57 -5.43
C MET A 1 -22.17 50.27 -5.22
N PHE A 2 -22.87 50.08 -4.08
CA PHE A 2 -23.70 48.89 -3.81
C PHE A 2 -25.02 48.78 -4.62
N TRP A 3 -25.56 49.89 -5.15
CA TRP A 3 -26.89 49.91 -5.79
C TRP A 3 -26.90 49.36 -7.21
N ASN A 4 -25.88 49.65 -8.01
CA ASN A 4 -25.78 49.14 -9.38
C ASN A 4 -25.72 47.61 -9.40
N TYR A 5 -25.12 46.99 -8.37
CA TYR A 5 -25.01 45.54 -8.25
C TYR A 5 -26.38 44.84 -8.26
N PHE A 6 -27.38 45.38 -7.55
CA PHE A 6 -28.71 44.75 -7.48
C PHE A 6 -29.49 44.88 -8.79
N ILE A 7 -29.29 45.99 -9.52
CA ILE A 7 -29.90 46.21 -10.83
C ILE A 7 -29.28 45.23 -11.84
N PHE A 8 -27.95 45.13 -11.90
CA PHE A 8 -27.25 44.20 -12.79
C PHE A 8 -27.59 42.73 -12.48
N ALA A 9 -27.59 42.33 -11.21
CA ALA A 9 -27.95 40.97 -10.83
C ALA A 9 -29.41 40.61 -11.19
N ARG A 10 -30.35 41.56 -11.13
CA ARG A 10 -31.74 41.32 -11.57
C ARG A 10 -31.82 41.22 -13.09
N LEU A 11 -31.12 42.08 -13.82
CA LEU A 11 -31.05 42.04 -15.29
C LEU A 11 -30.43 40.73 -15.82
N GLU A 12 -29.41 40.19 -15.13
CA GLU A 12 -28.77 38.90 -15.47
C GLU A 12 -29.71 37.69 -15.28
N GLN A 13 -30.72 37.82 -14.42
CA GLN A 13 -31.69 36.76 -14.15
C GLN A 13 -32.97 36.86 -14.98
N LEU A 14 -33.13 37.90 -15.81
CA LEU A 14 -34.32 38.04 -16.64
C LEU A 14 -34.38 36.94 -17.70
N THR A 15 -35.56 36.37 -17.88
CA THR A 15 -35.80 35.43 -18.98
C THR A 15 -35.89 36.20 -20.31
N PRO A 16 -35.68 35.53 -21.46
CA PRO A 16 -35.85 36.16 -22.77
C PRO A 16 -37.22 36.82 -22.97
N GLU A 17 -38.28 36.22 -22.42
CA GLU A 17 -39.66 36.73 -22.47
C GLU A 17 -39.82 38.02 -21.64
N GLU A 18 -39.24 38.08 -20.44
CA GLU A 18 -39.24 39.28 -19.60
C GLU A 18 -38.48 40.43 -20.26
N ILE A 19 -37.37 40.13 -20.95
CA ILE A 19 -36.59 41.13 -21.70
C ILE A 19 -37.41 41.73 -22.85
N GLU A 20 -38.23 40.93 -23.54
CA GLU A 20 -39.11 41.43 -24.61
C GLU A 20 -40.22 42.35 -24.10
N VAL A 21 -40.84 42.02 -22.97
CA VAL A 21 -41.87 42.86 -22.35
C VAL A 21 -41.27 44.20 -21.93
N LEU A 22 -40.12 44.16 -21.26
CA LEU A 22 -39.42 45.34 -20.76
C LEU A 22 -38.96 46.25 -21.91
N GLU A 23 -38.48 45.67 -23.02
CA GLU A 23 -38.13 46.45 -24.22
C GLU A 23 -39.34 47.14 -24.85
N LYS A 24 -40.48 46.44 -24.98
CA LYS A 24 -41.73 47.02 -25.52
C LYS A 24 -42.25 48.14 -24.64
N GLU A 25 -42.18 47.99 -23.33
CA GLU A 25 -42.54 49.03 -22.37
C GLU A 25 -41.63 50.26 -22.55
N ILE A 26 -40.30 50.10 -22.52
CA ILE A 26 -39.36 51.22 -22.72
C ILE A 26 -39.59 51.95 -24.06
N ILE A 27 -39.89 51.22 -25.14
CA ILE A 27 -40.15 51.83 -26.46
C ILE A 27 -41.47 52.61 -26.49
N SER A 28 -42.50 52.12 -25.80
CA SER A 28 -43.85 52.71 -25.84
C SER A 28 -44.04 53.88 -24.86
N THR A 29 -43.50 53.78 -23.64
CA THR A 29 -43.68 54.77 -22.56
C THR A 29 -42.44 55.63 -22.29
N GLY A 30 -41.27 55.26 -22.84
CA GLY A 30 -39.99 55.96 -22.63
C GLY A 30 -39.25 55.56 -21.34
N SER A 31 -39.93 54.89 -20.42
CA SER A 31 -39.37 54.25 -19.23
C SER A 31 -40.10 52.96 -18.87
N ALA A 32 -39.41 52.03 -18.22
CA ALA A 32 -39.99 50.80 -17.67
C ALA A 32 -39.59 50.63 -16.21
N LYS A 33 -40.44 49.99 -15.42
CA LYS A 33 -40.20 49.76 -13.99
C LYS A 33 -39.63 48.37 -13.76
N LEU A 34 -38.44 48.29 -13.16
CA LEU A 34 -37.83 47.03 -12.75
C LEU A 34 -37.91 46.89 -11.23
N GLN A 35 -38.66 45.89 -10.79
CA GLN A 35 -38.70 45.51 -9.38
C GLN A 35 -37.43 44.76 -8.98
N CYS A 36 -36.62 45.38 -8.13
CA CYS A 36 -35.37 44.84 -7.61
C CYS A 36 -35.52 44.60 -6.10
N LYS A 37 -35.61 43.33 -5.67
CA LYS A 37 -35.82 42.91 -4.27
C LYS A 37 -36.92 43.72 -3.56
N ASP A 38 -36.54 44.80 -2.86
CA ASP A 38 -37.42 45.60 -2.00
C ASP A 38 -37.76 47.00 -2.57
N LYS A 39 -37.34 47.32 -3.81
CA LYS A 39 -37.55 48.64 -4.43
C LYS A 39 -37.84 48.56 -5.93
N GLU A 40 -38.65 49.50 -6.40
CA GLU A 40 -38.96 49.70 -7.82
C GLU A 40 -38.00 50.75 -8.40
N VAL A 41 -37.29 50.38 -9.47
CA VAL A 41 -36.32 51.26 -10.16
C VAL A 41 -36.86 51.56 -11.55
N GLU A 42 -36.87 52.84 -11.91
CA GLU A 42 -37.28 53.28 -13.25
C GLU A 42 -36.07 53.26 -14.21
N LEU A 43 -36.20 52.50 -15.29
CA LEU A 43 -35.21 52.34 -16.35
C LEU A 43 -35.61 53.20 -17.54
N GLN A 44 -34.82 54.23 -17.82
CA GLN A 44 -34.99 55.07 -18.98
C GLN A 44 -34.33 54.46 -20.21
N LYS A 45 -34.81 54.83 -21.38
CA LYS A 45 -34.29 54.38 -22.68
C LYS A 45 -32.77 54.57 -22.84
N ASP A 46 -32.21 55.62 -22.24
CA ASP A 46 -30.77 55.94 -22.36
C ASP A 46 -29.87 55.02 -21.50
N TYR A 47 -30.45 54.25 -20.57
CA TYR A 47 -29.69 53.39 -19.66
C TYR A 47 -29.51 51.96 -20.15
N ILE A 48 -30.34 51.52 -21.11
CA ILE A 48 -30.36 50.11 -21.56
C ILE A 48 -30.42 50.05 -23.07
N THR A 49 -29.56 49.21 -23.65
CA THR A 49 -29.63 48.83 -25.06
C THR A 49 -29.78 47.32 -25.15
N VAL A 50 -30.91 46.87 -25.67
CA VAL A 50 -31.16 45.45 -25.95
C VAL A 50 -30.55 45.11 -27.31
N LYS A 51 -29.69 44.08 -27.36
CA LYS A 51 -29.07 43.58 -28.59
C LYS A 51 -29.36 42.10 -28.74
N ARG A 52 -29.87 41.70 -29.90
CA ARG A 52 -30.08 40.30 -30.29
C ARG A 52 -29.02 39.91 -31.31
N TYR A 53 -28.33 38.80 -31.08
CA TYR A 53 -27.35 38.27 -32.02
C TYR A 53 -27.34 36.75 -31.97
N GLU A 54 -27.10 36.12 -33.11
CA GLU A 54 -26.86 34.68 -33.19
C GLU A 54 -25.39 34.40 -32.89
N LYS A 55 -25.12 33.55 -31.89
CA LYS A 55 -23.76 33.10 -31.56
C LYS A 55 -23.62 31.63 -31.91
N LYS A 56 -22.78 31.32 -32.90
CA LYS A 56 -22.42 29.95 -33.22
C LYS A 56 -21.43 29.43 -32.16
N VAL A 57 -21.85 28.45 -31.36
CA VAL A 57 -21.00 27.81 -30.34
C VAL A 57 -20.41 26.53 -30.94
N HIS A 58 -19.08 26.44 -30.98
CA HIS A 58 -18.35 25.33 -31.60
C HIS A 58 -17.84 24.28 -30.60
N THR A 59 -17.86 24.59 -29.30
CA THR A 59 -17.23 23.77 -28.26
C THR A 59 -18.05 23.87 -26.99
N GLU A 60 -18.11 22.76 -26.26
CA GLU A 60 -18.68 22.70 -24.91
C GLU A 60 -17.53 22.79 -23.89
N GLU A 61 -17.64 23.69 -22.94
CA GLU A 61 -16.76 23.72 -21.78
C GLU A 61 -17.29 22.70 -20.75
N PHE A 62 -16.46 21.73 -20.38
CA PHE A 62 -16.78 20.78 -19.32
C PHE A 62 -15.76 20.88 -18.18
N TYR A 63 -16.24 20.75 -16.95
CA TYR A 63 -15.41 20.72 -15.74
C TYR A 63 -15.43 19.28 -15.20
N PRO A 64 -14.37 18.48 -15.41
CA PRO A 64 -14.36 17.09 -14.96
C PRO A 64 -14.47 16.98 -13.45
N SER A 65 -15.34 16.08 -12.98
CA SER A 65 -15.35 15.65 -11.59
C SER A 65 -14.08 14.87 -11.25
N VAL A 66 -13.45 15.20 -10.12
CA VAL A 66 -12.23 14.54 -9.64
C VAL A 66 -12.59 13.46 -8.61
N ILE A 67 -12.07 12.25 -8.81
CA ILE A 67 -12.07 11.19 -7.79
C ILE A 67 -10.65 11.07 -7.26
N GLU A 68 -10.46 11.39 -5.98
CA GLU A 68 -9.14 11.33 -5.32
C GLU A 68 -9.09 10.19 -4.30
N PRO A 69 -8.59 9.00 -4.67
CA PRO A 69 -8.32 7.95 -3.70
C PRO A 69 -7.06 8.31 -2.90
N SER A 70 -7.24 8.58 -1.60
CA SER A 70 -6.14 8.93 -0.69
C SER A 70 -5.89 7.81 0.32
N PHE A 71 -4.66 7.30 0.37
CA PHE A 71 -4.27 6.18 1.23
C PHE A 71 -3.26 6.61 2.29
N GLY A 72 -3.65 6.56 3.56
CA GLY A 72 -2.76 6.83 4.69
C GLY A 72 -1.83 5.65 4.98
N ILE A 73 -0.65 5.61 4.35
CA ILE A 73 0.33 4.50 4.48
C ILE A 73 0.65 4.18 5.95
N GLY A 74 0.80 5.19 6.80
CA GLY A 74 1.08 4.99 8.23
C GLY A 74 -0.03 4.22 8.95
N ARG A 75 -1.30 4.51 8.64
CA ARG A 75 -2.45 3.80 9.22
C ARG A 75 -2.56 2.38 8.66
N ILE A 76 -2.35 2.21 7.36
CA ILE A 76 -2.34 0.89 6.73
C ILE A 76 -1.26 0.00 7.36
N MET A 77 -0.05 0.52 7.52
CA MET A 77 1.05 -0.19 8.17
C MET A 77 0.72 -0.56 9.62
N TYR A 78 0.19 0.39 10.41
CA TYR A 78 -0.22 0.13 11.79
C TYR A 78 -1.29 -0.98 11.86
N SER A 79 -2.33 -0.91 11.02
CA SER A 79 -3.37 -1.94 10.94
C SER A 79 -2.81 -3.30 10.55
N VAL A 80 -1.85 -3.37 9.62
CA VAL A 80 -1.19 -4.63 9.26
C VAL A 80 -0.40 -5.21 10.44
N LEU A 81 0.31 -4.38 11.20
CA LEU A 81 1.04 -4.82 12.38
C LEU A 81 0.09 -5.36 13.46
N GLU A 82 -0.98 -4.64 13.77
CA GLU A 82 -1.99 -5.06 14.75
C GLU A 82 -2.67 -6.36 14.33
N HIS A 83 -3.10 -6.46 13.07
CA HIS A 83 -3.76 -7.67 12.56
C HIS A 83 -2.84 -8.89 12.44
N SER A 84 -1.52 -8.68 12.34
CA SER A 84 -0.53 -9.78 12.21
C SER A 84 0.14 -10.16 13.53
N PHE A 85 0.04 -9.34 14.58
CA PHE A 85 0.65 -9.63 15.88
C PHE A 85 0.02 -10.86 16.54
N ARG A 86 0.85 -11.82 16.96
CA ARG A 86 0.43 -13.08 17.58
C ARG A 86 1.40 -13.47 18.69
N GLN A 87 0.90 -14.27 19.64
CA GLN A 87 1.70 -14.94 20.66
C GLN A 87 1.74 -16.44 20.36
N ARG A 88 2.84 -17.12 20.70
CA ARG A 88 2.93 -18.57 20.60
C ARG A 88 2.20 -19.21 21.77
N GLU A 89 1.51 -20.32 21.50
CA GLU A 89 0.87 -21.11 22.55
C GLU A 89 1.92 -21.65 23.53
N GLY A 90 1.66 -21.51 24.83
CA GLY A 90 2.53 -21.99 25.90
C GLY A 90 3.71 -21.09 26.26
N ASP A 91 3.93 -19.97 25.55
CA ASP A 91 4.97 -18.98 25.89
C ASP A 91 4.55 -17.56 25.49
N GLU A 92 3.92 -16.83 26.42
CA GLU A 92 3.43 -15.46 26.22
C GLU A 92 4.55 -14.47 25.86
N GLN A 93 5.80 -14.78 26.20
CA GLN A 93 6.95 -13.93 25.85
C GLN A 93 7.36 -14.09 24.39
N ARG A 94 6.95 -15.18 23.73
CA ARG A 94 7.26 -15.44 22.32
C ARG A 94 6.18 -14.87 21.42
N VAL A 95 6.38 -13.61 21.07
CA VAL A 95 5.58 -12.88 20.09
C VAL A 95 6.13 -13.07 18.67
N TYR A 96 5.26 -12.96 17.68
CA TYR A 96 5.65 -12.91 16.26
C TYR A 96 4.64 -12.10 15.44
N PHE A 97 5.09 -11.61 14.29
CA PHE A 97 4.18 -11.03 13.29
C PHE A 97 3.94 -12.02 12.15
N ALA A 98 2.69 -12.40 11.94
CA ALA A 98 2.22 -13.19 10.81
C ALA A 98 2.11 -12.34 9.52
N LEU A 99 3.20 -11.62 9.18
CA LEU A 99 3.26 -10.83 7.96
C LEU A 99 3.24 -11.75 6.74
N ARG A 100 2.50 -11.35 5.70
CA ARG A 100 2.63 -12.02 4.40
C ARG A 100 4.07 -11.87 3.88
N PRO A 101 4.67 -12.92 3.30
CA PRO A 101 6.05 -12.87 2.82
C PRO A 101 6.33 -11.69 1.87
N VAL A 102 5.34 -11.31 1.05
CA VAL A 102 5.47 -10.18 0.11
C VAL A 102 5.73 -8.84 0.79
N VAL A 103 5.14 -8.58 1.96
CA VAL A 103 5.30 -7.31 2.70
C VAL A 103 6.32 -7.38 3.85
N ALA A 104 6.79 -8.57 4.22
CA ALA A 104 7.79 -8.72 5.27
C ALA A 104 9.07 -7.91 4.94
N PRO A 105 9.59 -7.06 5.84
CA PRO A 105 10.75 -6.21 5.53
C PRO A 105 12.02 -7.00 5.22
N ILE A 106 12.29 -8.03 6.00
CA ILE A 106 13.39 -8.97 5.83
C ILE A 106 12.77 -10.33 5.53
N LYS A 107 13.16 -10.94 4.40
CA LYS A 107 12.55 -12.20 3.95
C LYS A 107 13.11 -13.41 4.69
N CYS A 108 14.40 -13.37 5.02
CA CYS A 108 15.08 -14.54 5.56
C CYS A 108 16.05 -14.23 6.70
N SER A 109 16.16 -15.11 7.69
CA SER A 109 17.26 -15.10 8.66
C SER A 109 18.26 -16.20 8.36
N VAL A 110 19.55 -15.96 8.61
CA VAL A 110 20.62 -16.97 8.50
C VAL A 110 21.20 -17.21 9.89
N LEU A 111 21.08 -18.45 10.39
CA LEU A 111 21.28 -18.81 11.78
C LEU A 111 22.17 -20.07 11.89
N PRO A 112 23.38 -20.02 12.45
CA PRO A 112 24.14 -21.25 12.72
C PRO A 112 23.58 -21.97 13.96
N ILE A 113 23.60 -23.30 14.07
CA ILE A 113 23.09 -23.99 15.27
C ILE A 113 23.90 -23.64 16.53
N SER A 114 25.19 -23.36 16.37
CA SER A 114 26.14 -22.96 17.41
C SER A 114 27.22 -22.03 16.83
N ALA A 115 28.03 -21.40 17.69
CA ALA A 115 29.10 -20.50 17.28
C ALA A 115 30.36 -21.23 16.76
N ASN A 116 30.17 -22.26 15.93
CA ASN A 116 31.27 -23.05 15.36
C ASN A 116 31.80 -22.38 14.09
N PRO A 117 33.11 -22.05 14.01
CA PRO A 117 33.72 -21.45 12.82
C PRO A 117 33.57 -22.28 11.53
N ARG A 118 33.37 -23.60 11.66
CA ARG A 118 33.16 -24.50 10.52
C ARG A 118 31.91 -24.20 9.70
N PHE A 119 30.92 -23.49 10.28
CA PHE A 119 29.70 -23.12 9.57
C PHE A 119 29.86 -21.90 8.67
N GLU A 120 30.92 -21.10 8.83
CA GLU A 120 31.10 -19.85 8.10
C GLU A 120 31.16 -20.04 6.57
N PRO A 121 31.87 -21.05 6.00
CA PRO A 121 31.86 -21.29 4.56
C PRO A 121 30.47 -21.58 4.01
N ILE A 122 29.65 -22.36 4.74
CA ILE A 122 28.29 -22.71 4.34
C ILE A 122 27.38 -21.48 4.43
N MET A 123 27.48 -20.71 5.52
CA MET A 123 26.74 -19.45 5.66
C MET A 123 27.12 -18.44 4.56
N ALA A 124 28.41 -18.34 4.20
CA ALA A 124 28.85 -17.50 3.10
C ALA A 124 28.24 -17.93 1.76
N ALA A 125 28.17 -19.24 1.49
CA ALA A 125 27.51 -19.77 0.31
C ALA A 125 26.00 -19.47 0.31
N VAL A 126 25.32 -19.64 1.44
CA VAL A 126 23.91 -19.26 1.62
C VAL A 126 23.68 -17.77 1.34
N ARG A 127 24.52 -16.88 1.91
CA ARG A 127 24.44 -15.44 1.66
C ARG A 127 24.67 -15.10 0.18
N SER A 128 25.60 -15.79 -0.48
CA SER A 128 25.83 -15.64 -1.91
C SER A 128 24.59 -16.01 -2.71
N GLU A 129 23.94 -17.14 -2.39
CA GLU A 129 22.70 -17.56 -3.05
C GLU A 129 21.56 -16.57 -2.82
N LEU A 130 21.36 -16.09 -1.58
CA LEU A 130 20.34 -15.08 -1.30
C LEU A 130 20.59 -13.77 -2.07
N ALA A 131 21.86 -13.34 -2.16
CA ALA A 131 22.25 -12.14 -2.90
C ALA A 131 22.01 -12.28 -4.41
N LYS A 132 22.30 -13.45 -5.01
CA LYS A 132 22.05 -13.72 -6.44
C LYS A 132 20.59 -13.51 -6.82
N PHE A 133 19.66 -13.80 -5.91
CA PHE A 133 18.22 -13.65 -6.13
C PHE A 133 17.64 -12.38 -5.49
N SER A 134 18.48 -11.43 -5.04
CA SER A 134 18.07 -10.17 -4.42
C SER A 134 17.12 -10.35 -3.22
N VAL A 135 17.31 -11.42 -2.44
CA VAL A 135 16.51 -11.70 -1.24
C VAL A 135 17.07 -10.93 -0.06
N SER A 136 16.24 -10.11 0.61
CA SER A 136 16.65 -9.42 1.84
C SER A 136 16.81 -10.42 2.99
N TYR A 137 17.96 -10.38 3.67
CA TYR A 137 18.25 -11.30 4.75
C TYR A 137 18.92 -10.63 5.96
N LYS A 138 18.85 -11.30 7.11
CA LYS A 138 19.53 -10.92 8.36
C LYS A 138 20.30 -12.12 8.92
N GLN A 139 21.60 -11.97 9.12
CA GLN A 139 22.39 -12.93 9.88
C GLN A 139 22.19 -12.69 11.39
N ASP A 140 21.99 -13.75 12.16
CA ASP A 140 22.02 -13.71 13.63
C ASP A 140 22.87 -14.88 14.16
N ASP A 141 24.13 -14.54 14.40
CA ASP A 141 25.18 -15.37 15.00
C ASP A 141 25.42 -15.02 16.48
N SER A 142 24.51 -14.26 17.09
CA SER A 142 24.67 -13.83 18.46
C SER A 142 24.58 -14.99 19.46
N SER A 143 25.19 -14.80 20.63
CA SER A 143 25.19 -15.80 21.69
C SER A 143 23.76 -16.14 22.13
N GLY A 144 23.45 -17.44 22.18
CA GLY A 144 22.16 -17.93 22.64
C GLY A 144 21.74 -19.20 21.90
N SER A 145 20.76 -19.91 22.46
CA SER A 145 20.19 -21.09 21.79
C SER A 145 19.54 -20.71 20.45
N LEU A 146 19.46 -21.67 19.53
CA LEU A 146 18.77 -21.49 18.25
C LEU A 146 17.31 -21.02 18.46
N GLY A 147 16.61 -21.55 19.47
CA GLY A 147 15.25 -21.13 19.82
C GLY A 147 15.14 -19.65 20.21
N ARG A 148 16.12 -19.09 20.95
CA ARG A 148 16.15 -17.64 21.28
C ARG A 148 16.41 -16.77 20.06
N ARG A 149 17.20 -17.26 19.11
CA ARG A 149 17.42 -16.58 17.82
C ARG A 149 16.17 -16.60 16.97
N TYR A 150 15.49 -17.74 16.85
CA TYR A 150 14.18 -17.80 16.21
C TYR A 150 13.16 -16.88 16.86
N ALA A 151 13.09 -16.81 18.19
CA ALA A 151 12.18 -15.89 18.87
C ALA A 151 12.44 -14.42 18.48
N ARG A 152 13.71 -14.00 18.39
CA ARG A 152 14.07 -12.65 17.96
C ARG A 152 13.73 -12.36 16.49
N THR A 153 13.94 -13.32 15.60
CA THR A 153 13.62 -13.14 14.17
C THR A 153 12.12 -13.18 13.91
N ASP A 154 11.39 -14.05 14.62
CA ASP A 154 9.94 -14.16 14.56
C ASP A 154 9.28 -12.85 15.08
N ALA A 155 9.81 -12.29 16.17
CA ALA A 155 9.30 -11.05 16.78
C ALA A 155 9.42 -9.80 15.89
N ILE A 156 10.31 -9.80 14.89
CA ILE A 156 10.44 -8.71 13.91
C ILE A 156 9.82 -9.09 12.55
N GLY A 157 9.07 -10.20 12.48
CA GLY A 157 8.27 -10.59 11.32
C GLY A 157 9.07 -11.17 10.14
N ILE A 158 10.22 -11.81 10.39
CA ILE A 158 10.96 -12.54 9.34
C ILE A 158 10.22 -13.87 9.05
N PRO A 159 9.73 -14.10 7.82
CA PRO A 159 8.92 -15.26 7.51
C PRO A 159 9.73 -16.55 7.40
N PHE A 160 10.98 -16.49 6.92
CA PHE A 160 11.81 -17.69 6.70
C PHE A 160 13.10 -17.66 7.50
N GLY A 161 13.51 -18.81 8.04
CA GLY A 161 14.79 -18.95 8.73
C GLY A 161 15.61 -20.08 8.14
N ILE A 162 16.85 -19.82 7.77
CA ILE A 162 17.82 -20.81 7.32
C ILE A 162 18.72 -21.17 8.50
N THR A 163 18.71 -22.43 8.88
CA THR A 163 19.63 -22.97 9.88
C THR A 163 20.76 -23.74 9.22
N VAL A 164 21.98 -23.43 9.63
CA VAL A 164 23.20 -24.19 9.33
C VAL A 164 23.55 -25.03 10.54
N ASP A 165 23.52 -26.36 10.42
CA ASP A 165 23.76 -27.30 11.51
C ASP A 165 24.90 -28.28 11.19
N PHE A 166 25.13 -29.25 12.07
CA PHE A 166 26.20 -30.24 11.87
C PHE A 166 25.95 -31.15 10.66
N GLU A 167 24.69 -31.37 10.27
CA GLU A 167 24.38 -32.12 9.04
C GLU A 167 24.67 -31.28 7.79
N SER A 168 24.84 -29.95 7.93
CA SER A 168 25.10 -29.06 6.79
C SER A 168 26.48 -29.25 6.17
N GLU A 169 27.41 -29.86 6.91
CA GLU A 169 28.75 -30.20 6.42
C GLU A 169 28.74 -31.38 5.42
N SER A 170 27.62 -32.11 5.30
CA SER A 170 27.49 -33.18 4.30
C SER A 170 27.60 -32.64 2.88
N GLU A 171 28.23 -33.41 1.98
CA GLU A 171 28.31 -33.04 0.55
C GLU A 171 27.22 -33.75 -0.27
N PRO A 172 26.44 -33.04 -1.09
CA PRO A 172 26.44 -31.58 -1.27
C PRO A 172 25.89 -30.85 -0.03
N TRP A 173 26.40 -29.63 0.25
CA TRP A 173 25.94 -28.84 1.40
C TRP A 173 24.44 -28.64 1.41
N THR A 174 23.82 -28.95 2.54
CA THR A 174 22.38 -28.79 2.79
C THR A 174 22.13 -27.90 3.99
N VAL A 175 20.99 -27.21 4.01
CA VAL A 175 20.56 -26.38 5.12
C VAL A 175 19.09 -26.63 5.42
N THR A 176 18.65 -26.25 6.61
CA THR A 176 17.24 -26.35 6.99
C THR A 176 16.56 -25.01 6.77
N LEU A 177 15.49 -25.01 5.97
CA LEU A 177 14.59 -23.87 5.81
C LEU A 177 13.38 -24.06 6.72
N ARG A 178 13.14 -23.08 7.60
CA ARG A 178 12.00 -23.01 8.52
C ARG A 178 11.01 -21.95 8.07
N TYR A 179 9.72 -22.25 8.15
CA TYR A 179 8.66 -21.25 8.03
C TYR A 179 8.23 -20.75 9.41
N SER A 180 8.31 -19.45 9.65
CA SER A 180 7.99 -18.85 10.95
C SER A 180 6.54 -19.07 11.34
N LEU A 181 5.58 -18.98 10.40
CA LEU A 181 4.16 -19.07 10.72
C LEU A 181 3.80 -20.44 11.34
N THR A 182 4.16 -21.53 10.66
CA THR A 182 3.83 -22.91 11.09
C THR A 182 4.93 -23.57 11.93
N MET A 183 6.12 -22.98 11.99
CA MET A 183 7.33 -23.55 12.60
C MET A 183 7.86 -24.84 11.94
N GLU A 184 7.25 -25.27 10.84
CA GLU A 184 7.68 -26.43 10.09
C GLU A 184 9.00 -26.18 9.36
N GLN A 185 9.70 -27.28 9.05
CA GLN A 185 11.04 -27.26 8.51
C GLN A 185 11.19 -28.23 7.35
N VAL A 186 11.97 -27.83 6.35
CA VAL A 186 12.37 -28.67 5.21
C VAL A 186 13.88 -28.58 5.00
N ARG A 187 14.49 -29.64 4.45
CA ARG A 187 15.93 -29.67 4.13
C ARG A 187 16.12 -29.48 2.63
N LEU A 188 16.97 -28.52 2.25
CA LEU A 188 17.28 -28.23 0.85
C LEU A 188 18.79 -28.02 0.65
N LYS A 189 19.25 -28.20 -0.58
CA LYS A 189 20.65 -27.90 -0.95
C LYS A 189 20.88 -26.40 -0.89
N VAL A 190 22.09 -25.99 -0.55
CA VAL A 190 22.47 -24.57 -0.55
C VAL A 190 22.19 -23.93 -1.92
N SER A 191 22.44 -24.65 -3.02
CA SER A 191 22.16 -24.20 -4.40
C SER A 191 20.71 -23.82 -4.67
N ASP A 192 19.77 -24.36 -3.90
CA ASP A 192 18.33 -24.19 -4.15
C ASP A 192 17.75 -23.07 -3.27
N VAL A 193 18.52 -22.58 -2.29
CA VAL A 193 18.09 -21.60 -1.29
C VAL A 193 17.62 -20.30 -1.93
N GLY A 194 18.46 -19.68 -2.77
CA GLY A 194 18.18 -18.36 -3.32
C GLY A 194 16.86 -18.31 -4.08
N LYS A 195 16.68 -19.27 -5.01
CA LYS A 195 15.45 -19.41 -5.80
C LYS A 195 14.24 -19.70 -4.92
N THR A 196 14.34 -20.70 -4.04
CA THR A 196 13.22 -21.14 -3.20
C THR A 196 12.72 -20.01 -2.31
N VAL A 197 13.63 -19.30 -1.62
CA VAL A 197 13.23 -18.18 -0.76
C VAL A 197 12.69 -17.01 -1.57
N ALA A 198 13.21 -16.73 -2.77
CA ALA A 198 12.67 -15.69 -3.64
C ALA A 198 11.25 -16.01 -4.13
N ASP A 199 10.98 -17.25 -4.53
CA ASP A 199 9.66 -17.67 -5.00
C ASP A 199 8.63 -17.72 -3.85
N LEU A 200 9.04 -18.17 -2.66
CA LEU A 200 8.21 -18.07 -1.45
C LEU A 200 7.94 -16.61 -1.04
N SER A 201 8.93 -15.74 -1.14
CA SER A 201 8.81 -14.32 -0.76
C SER A 201 7.93 -13.51 -1.72
N SER A 202 7.87 -13.93 -2.99
CA SER A 202 7.03 -13.33 -4.02
C SER A 202 5.70 -14.05 -4.21
N GLU A 203 5.39 -15.03 -3.35
CA GLU A 203 4.17 -15.85 -3.40
C GLU A 203 3.98 -16.58 -4.76
N ARG A 204 5.07 -16.81 -5.52
CA ARG A 204 5.10 -17.68 -6.71
C ARG A 204 5.14 -19.16 -6.35
N MET A 205 5.57 -19.46 -5.12
CA MET A 205 5.55 -20.77 -4.50
C MET A 205 4.92 -20.63 -3.12
N SER A 206 4.07 -21.58 -2.75
CA SER A 206 3.51 -21.72 -1.41
C SER A 206 4.39 -22.62 -0.54
N TRP A 207 4.24 -22.50 0.79
CA TRP A 207 4.96 -23.38 1.71
C TRP A 207 4.64 -24.86 1.50
N ASN A 208 3.37 -25.18 1.19
CA ASN A 208 2.94 -26.56 0.94
C ASN A 208 3.63 -27.15 -0.30
N GLU A 209 3.82 -26.37 -1.37
CA GLU A 209 4.57 -26.80 -2.55
C GLU A 209 6.05 -27.05 -2.21
N ALA A 210 6.65 -26.17 -1.40
CA ALA A 210 8.02 -26.39 -0.93
C ALA A 210 8.15 -27.70 -0.12
N GLN A 211 7.17 -28.05 0.71
CA GLN A 211 7.14 -29.31 1.45
C GLN A 211 6.95 -30.56 0.58
N GLN A 212 6.41 -30.41 -0.64
CA GLN A 212 6.31 -31.51 -1.60
C GLN A 212 7.62 -31.72 -2.37
N ILE A 213 8.39 -30.65 -2.56
CA ILE A 213 9.67 -30.68 -3.29
C ILE A 213 10.81 -31.14 -2.37
N TYR A 214 10.82 -30.65 -1.14
CA TYR A 214 11.92 -30.86 -0.19
C TYR A 214 11.51 -31.77 0.97
N PRO A 215 12.40 -32.68 1.41
CA PRO A 215 12.10 -33.56 2.53
C PRO A 215 11.85 -32.74 3.81
N LYS A 216 10.80 -33.11 4.55
CA LYS A 216 10.53 -32.55 5.88
C LYS A 216 11.71 -32.85 6.81
N PHE A 217 12.07 -31.86 7.62
CA PHE A 217 13.09 -31.99 8.64
C PHE A 217 12.45 -31.99 10.01
N GLU A 218 12.61 -33.10 10.73
CA GLU A 218 12.26 -33.20 12.14
C GLU A 218 13.57 -33.24 12.93
N GLN A 219 13.71 -32.31 13.87
CA GLN A 219 14.87 -32.31 14.75
C GLN A 219 14.82 -33.58 15.59
N LYS A 220 15.82 -34.45 15.48
CA LYS A 220 15.92 -35.62 16.35
C LYS A 220 15.97 -35.14 17.79
N SER A 221 14.94 -35.47 18.56
CA SER A 221 14.99 -35.35 20.01
C SER A 221 16.03 -36.35 20.49
N ASP A 222 17.23 -35.88 20.83
CA ASP A 222 18.16 -36.69 21.60
C ASP A 222 17.49 -36.97 22.95
N ASN A 223 17.05 -38.22 23.15
CA ASN A 223 16.68 -38.79 24.44
C ASN A 223 17.93 -39.01 25.29
#